data_AF-A0A6C0I102-F1
#
_entry.id   AF-A0A6C0I102-F1
#
_cell.length_a   1.000
_cell.length_b   1.000
_cell.length_c   1.000
_cell.angle_alpha   90.00
_cell.angle_beta   90.00
_cell.angle_gamma   90.00
#
_symmetry.space_group_name_H-M   'P 1'
#
loop_
_entity.id
_entity.type
_entity.pdbx_description
1 polymer ?
#
loop_
_entity_poly.entity_id
_entity_poly.type
_entity_poly.pdbx_seq_one_letter_code
_entity_poly.pdbx_strand_id
1 'polypeptide(L)'
;MNNNRIIQLPESDNKKEIKTKEKCKRIIVEDPIWNFTENELEYQTIFLEDPPKLLIQQIKKKLASYKSQDLEKDLYDPIHFIDLSNTLQKLNSCSLKCFYCDIQVLLMYEYVREPKQWTLERLNNNYGHTIENTVIACLSCNLRRRTMHFDRYLQTKQMTHIIKKDEHL
;
A
#
# COMPACT_ATOMS: atom_id res chain seq x y z
N MET A 1 50.17 -3.72 15.90
CA MET A 1 50.14 -2.77 14.76
C MET A 1 48.73 -2.78 14.19
N ASN A 2 47.88 -1.84 14.62
CA ASN A 2 46.48 -1.76 14.23
C ASN A 2 46.36 -1.09 12.84
N ASN A 3 46.05 -1.87 11.82
CA ASN A 3 45.67 -1.35 10.50
C ASN A 3 44.17 -1.05 10.46
N ASN A 4 43.75 0.05 11.10
CA ASN A 4 42.42 0.61 10.87
C ASN A 4 42.45 1.43 9.57
N ARG A 5 41.91 0.88 8.48
CA ARG A 5 41.62 1.66 7.27
C ARG A 5 40.37 2.50 7.55
N ILE A 6 40.57 3.79 7.80
CA ILE A 6 39.51 4.78 7.86
C ILE A 6 39.03 5.03 6.43
N ILE A 7 37.82 4.60 6.10
CA ILE A 7 37.16 4.93 4.83
C ILE A 7 36.40 6.25 5.07
N GLN A 8 36.90 7.35 4.53
CA GLN A 8 36.14 8.59 4.43
C GLN A 8 35.16 8.45 3.26
N LEU A 9 33.87 8.36 3.59
CA LEU A 9 32.80 8.48 2.60
C LEU A 9 32.74 9.95 2.16
N PRO A 10 32.67 10.25 0.85
CA PRO A 10 32.47 11.62 0.39
C PRO A 10 31.13 12.15 0.89
N GLU A 11 31.11 13.37 1.40
CA GLU A 11 29.90 14.07 1.78
C GLU A 11 29.02 14.26 0.54
N SER A 12 27.90 13.53 0.48
CA SER A 12 26.97 13.66 -0.64
C SER A 12 26.14 14.93 -0.46
N ASP A 13 26.64 16.04 -1.00
CA ASP A 13 25.94 17.31 -1.15
C ASP A 13 24.83 17.23 -2.21
N ASN A 14 23.77 16.48 -1.92
CA ASN A 14 22.53 16.54 -2.69
C ASN A 14 21.31 16.22 -1.81
N LYS A 15 21.09 17.02 -0.77
CA LYS A 15 19.74 17.20 -0.22
C LYS A 15 18.94 18.01 -1.24
N LYS A 16 18.41 17.34 -2.27
CA LYS A 16 17.35 17.94 -3.09
C LYS A 16 16.21 18.29 -2.13
N GLU A 17 15.95 19.57 -1.93
CA GLU A 17 14.73 20.04 -1.26
C GLU A 17 13.53 19.43 -1.99
N ILE A 18 12.88 18.46 -1.35
CA ILE A 18 11.65 17.88 -1.85
C ILE A 18 10.58 18.94 -1.59
N LYS A 19 10.28 19.77 -2.60
CA LYS A 19 9.08 20.62 -2.57
C LYS A 19 7.89 19.72 -2.30
N THR A 20 7.33 19.79 -1.09
CA THR A 20 6.11 19.07 -0.72
C THR A 20 4.97 19.65 -1.54
N LYS A 21 4.57 18.95 -2.61
CA LYS A 21 3.35 19.30 -3.34
C LYS A 21 2.18 19.28 -2.37
N GLU A 22 1.38 20.35 -2.36
CA GLU A 22 0.15 20.41 -1.58
C GLU A 22 -0.75 19.22 -1.92
N LYS A 23 -1.37 18.62 -0.91
CA LYS A 23 -2.23 17.45 -1.10
C LYS A 23 -3.48 17.87 -1.87
N CYS A 24 -3.61 17.41 -3.10
CA CYS A 24 -4.84 17.60 -3.87
C CYS A 24 -5.95 16.70 -3.32
N LYS A 25 -7.14 17.26 -3.11
CA LYS A 25 -8.34 16.46 -2.82
C LYS A 25 -8.67 15.61 -4.04
N ARG A 26 -9.12 14.38 -3.79
CA ARG A 26 -9.67 13.50 -4.82
C ARG A 26 -11.07 14.00 -5.15
N ILE A 27 -11.43 14.01 -6.44
CA ILE A 27 -12.81 14.22 -6.85
C ILE A 27 -13.59 12.96 -6.45
N ILE A 28 -14.13 12.97 -5.24
CA ILE A 28 -15.13 12.02 -4.77
C ILE A 28 -16.45 12.75 -4.97
N VAL A 29 -17.40 12.12 -5.68
CA VAL A 29 -18.75 12.65 -5.77
C VAL A 29 -19.24 12.85 -4.35
N GLU A 30 -19.68 14.06 -4.00
CA GLU A 30 -20.11 14.46 -2.65
C GLU A 30 -21.29 13.58 -2.19
N ASP A 31 -20.98 12.39 -1.69
CA ASP A 31 -21.95 11.42 -1.22
C ASP A 31 -22.09 11.60 0.30
N PRO A 32 -23.29 11.94 0.81
CA PRO A 32 -23.51 12.26 2.23
C PRO A 32 -23.25 11.09 3.18
N ILE A 33 -23.00 9.88 2.67
CA ILE A 33 -22.62 8.69 3.47
C ILE A 33 -21.20 8.83 4.05
N TRP A 34 -20.41 9.80 3.56
CA TRP A 34 -19.03 9.99 3.96
C TRP A 34 -18.91 10.97 5.14
N ASN A 35 -19.12 10.48 6.37
CA ASN A 35 -18.76 11.20 7.58
C ASN A 35 -17.57 10.49 8.23
N PHE A 36 -16.41 11.15 8.24
CA PHE A 36 -15.25 10.73 9.04
C PHE A 36 -15.59 10.88 10.53
N THR A 37 -16.24 9.89 11.10
CA THR A 37 -16.46 9.83 12.55
C THR A 37 -15.30 9.10 13.22
N GLU A 38 -15.19 9.25 14.54
CA GLU A 38 -14.02 8.86 15.34
C GLU A 38 -13.67 7.36 15.33
N ASN A 39 -14.51 6.49 14.74
CA ASN A 39 -14.30 5.04 14.70
C ASN A 39 -14.16 4.47 13.27
N GLU A 40 -13.20 4.99 12.49
CA GLU A 40 -12.96 4.63 11.08
C GLU A 40 -12.77 3.12 10.80
N LEU A 41 -12.41 2.31 11.81
CA LEU A 41 -12.14 0.88 11.66
C LEU A 41 -13.42 0.06 11.54
N GLU A 42 -14.37 0.32 12.43
CA GLU A 42 -15.65 -0.38 12.48
C GLU A 42 -16.47 -0.12 11.21
N TYR A 43 -16.51 1.13 10.75
CA TYR A 43 -17.17 1.51 9.51
C TYR A 43 -16.60 0.83 8.27
N GLN A 44 -15.27 0.69 8.18
CA GLN A 44 -14.65 0.03 7.02
C GLN A 44 -14.94 -1.47 6.98
N THR A 45 -15.07 -2.11 8.14
CA THR A 45 -15.42 -3.53 8.22
C THR A 45 -16.88 -3.74 7.84
N ILE A 46 -17.79 -2.88 8.31
CA ILE A 46 -19.20 -2.86 7.90
C ILE A 46 -19.33 -2.67 6.38
N PHE A 47 -18.55 -1.76 5.80
CA PHE A 47 -18.50 -1.56 4.35
C PHE A 47 -17.92 -2.73 3.57
N LEU A 48 -17.29 -3.73 4.18
CA LEU A 48 -16.89 -4.93 3.45
C LEU A 48 -17.98 -6.01 3.46
N GLU A 49 -18.79 -6.08 4.52
CA GLU A 49 -19.89 -7.04 4.62
C GLU A 49 -21.04 -6.68 3.66
N ASP A 50 -21.41 -5.39 3.61
CA ASP A 50 -22.36 -4.84 2.63
C ASP A 50 -21.77 -3.58 1.96
N PRO A 51 -20.95 -3.76 0.90
CA PRO A 51 -20.21 -2.65 0.32
C PRO A 51 -21.12 -1.64 -0.38
N PRO A 52 -21.11 -0.36 0.04
CA PRO A 52 -21.92 0.65 -0.61
C PRO A 52 -21.50 0.81 -2.07
N LYS A 53 -22.46 1.16 -2.92
CA LYS A 53 -22.25 1.33 -4.37
C LYS A 53 -21.04 2.22 -4.69
N LEU A 54 -20.83 3.27 -3.91
CA LEU A 54 -19.68 4.16 -4.06
C LEU A 54 -18.35 3.42 -3.85
N LEU A 55 -18.21 2.61 -2.80
CA LEU A 55 -16.99 1.84 -2.54
C LEU A 55 -16.72 0.87 -3.70
N ILE A 56 -17.75 0.15 -4.16
CA ILE A 56 -17.64 -0.75 -5.33
C ILE A 56 -17.11 0.01 -6.55
N GLN A 57 -17.62 1.22 -6.82
CA GLN A 57 -17.14 2.05 -7.92
C GLN A 57 -15.67 2.45 -7.74
N GLN A 58 -15.25 2.82 -6.53
CA GLN A 58 -13.85 3.19 -6.27
C GLN A 58 -12.91 1.98 -6.44
N ILE A 59 -13.32 0.79 -6.01
CA ILE A 59 -12.55 -0.45 -6.20
C ILE A 59 -12.44 -0.78 -7.69
N LYS A 60 -13.55 -0.76 -8.44
CA LYS A 60 -13.54 -0.99 -9.89
C LYS A 60 -12.63 -0.01 -10.65
N LYS A 61 -12.63 1.27 -10.25
CA LYS A 61 -11.72 2.28 -10.81
C LYS A 61 -10.23 1.92 -10.57
N LYS A 62 -9.89 1.45 -9.37
CA LYS A 62 -8.53 0.96 -9.07
C LYS A 62 -8.18 -0.27 -9.91
N LEU A 63 -9.06 -1.25 -10.01
CA LEU A 63 -8.87 -2.45 -10.84
C LEU A 63 -8.63 -2.11 -12.32
N ALA A 64 -9.40 -1.17 -12.88
CA ALA A 64 -9.19 -0.69 -14.23
C ALA A 64 -7.79 -0.06 -14.39
N SER A 65 -7.34 0.74 -13.41
CA SER A 65 -5.99 1.32 -13.43
C SER A 65 -4.89 0.26 -13.36
N TYR A 66 -5.05 -0.79 -12.55
CA TYR A 66 -4.10 -1.91 -12.48
C TYR A 66 -4.06 -2.69 -13.79
N LYS A 67 -5.22 -2.96 -14.40
CA LYS A 67 -5.31 -3.57 -15.73
C LYS A 67 -4.59 -2.75 -16.79
N SER A 68 -4.80 -1.44 -16.83
CA SER A 68 -4.08 -0.55 -17.75
C SER A 68 -2.56 -0.61 -17.57
N GLN A 69 -2.08 -0.65 -16.33
CA GLN A 69 -0.65 -0.81 -16.04
C GLN A 69 -0.10 -2.15 -16.51
N ASP A 70 -0.85 -3.24 -16.35
CA ASP A 70 -0.43 -4.56 -16.81
C ASP A 70 -0.42 -4.65 -18.34
N LEU A 71 -1.41 -4.06 -19.01
CA LEU A 71 -1.45 -3.96 -20.48
C LEU A 71 -0.25 -3.16 -21.02
N GLU A 72 0.06 -2.02 -20.40
CA GLU A 72 1.21 -1.18 -20.79
C GLU A 72 2.56 -1.92 -20.66
N LYS A 73 2.64 -2.87 -19.72
CA LYS A 73 3.85 -3.63 -19.41
C LYS A 73 3.89 -5.02 -20.02
N ASP A 74 2.88 -5.38 -20.81
CA ASP A 74 2.71 -6.73 -21.38
C ASP A 74 2.68 -7.85 -20.31
N LEU A 75 1.97 -7.57 -19.20
CA LEU A 75 1.81 -8.47 -18.04
C LEU A 75 0.36 -8.89 -17.79
N TYR A 76 -0.59 -8.44 -18.63
CA TYR A 76 -2.00 -8.69 -18.42
C TYR A 76 -2.39 -10.13 -18.78
N ASP A 77 -2.89 -10.86 -17.79
CA ASP A 77 -3.43 -12.20 -17.96
C ASP A 77 -4.96 -12.17 -17.83
N PRO A 78 -5.74 -12.30 -18.92
CA PRO A 78 -7.20 -12.20 -18.86
C PRO A 78 -7.88 -13.34 -18.08
N ILE A 79 -7.22 -14.49 -17.93
CA ILE A 79 -7.77 -15.66 -17.24
C ILE A 79 -7.59 -15.49 -15.73
N HIS A 80 -6.43 -15.01 -15.31
CA HIS A 80 -6.05 -14.95 -13.90
C HIS A 80 -6.11 -13.54 -13.29
N PHE A 81 -6.50 -12.51 -14.06
CA PHE A 81 -6.60 -11.14 -13.56
C PHE A 81 -7.57 -11.06 -12.38
N ILE A 82 -7.13 -10.41 -11.30
CA ILE A 82 -7.94 -10.26 -10.09
C ILE A 82 -9.19 -9.42 -10.35
N ASP A 83 -10.35 -9.94 -9.96
CA ASP A 83 -11.63 -9.24 -10.11
C ASP A 83 -12.09 -8.56 -8.80
N LEU A 84 -13.30 -7.98 -8.85
CA LEU A 84 -13.91 -7.33 -7.69
C LEU A 84 -14.14 -8.30 -6.52
N SER A 85 -14.64 -9.51 -6.79
CA SER A 85 -15.00 -10.47 -5.75
C SER A 85 -13.75 -10.93 -5.00
N ASN A 86 -12.72 -11.31 -5.75
CA ASN A 86 -11.41 -11.69 -5.21
C ASN A 86 -10.74 -10.53 -4.45
N THR A 87 -10.91 -9.29 -4.92
CA THR A 87 -10.39 -8.10 -4.22
C THR A 87 -11.07 -7.89 -2.87
N LEU A 88 -12.41 -7.97 -2.82
CA LEU A 88 -13.17 -7.86 -1.57
C LEU A 88 -12.80 -9.00 -0.60
N GLN A 89 -12.69 -10.23 -1.11
CA GLN A 89 -12.25 -11.38 -0.31
C GLN A 89 -10.85 -11.16 0.26
N LYS A 90 -9.89 -10.65 -0.54
CA LYS A 90 -8.55 -10.32 -0.04
C LYS A 90 -8.59 -9.27 1.07
N LEU A 91 -9.30 -8.15 0.84
CA LEU A 91 -9.47 -7.07 1.81
C LEU A 91 -10.04 -7.59 3.14
N ASN A 92 -11.02 -8.50 3.09
CA ASN A 92 -11.61 -9.12 4.27
C ASN A 92 -10.64 -10.12 4.94
N SER A 93 -10.02 -11.01 4.15
CA SER A 93 -9.13 -12.08 4.66
C SER A 93 -7.89 -11.54 5.37
N CYS A 94 -7.37 -10.38 4.96
CA CYS A 94 -6.25 -9.73 5.62
C CYS A 94 -6.71 -8.75 6.71
N SER A 95 -7.99 -8.74 7.07
CA SER A 95 -8.61 -7.81 8.01
C SER A 95 -8.21 -6.35 7.73
N LEU A 96 -8.16 -5.98 6.44
CA LEU A 96 -7.73 -4.66 5.99
C LEU A 96 -6.35 -4.22 6.50
N LYS A 97 -5.46 -5.17 6.81
CA LYS A 97 -4.09 -4.86 7.18
C LYS A 97 -3.15 -4.89 5.99
N CYS A 98 -2.19 -3.97 6.00
CA CYS A 98 -1.09 -3.96 5.04
C CYS A 98 -0.18 -5.16 5.27
N PHE A 99 0.08 -5.94 4.21
CA PHE A 99 0.96 -7.11 4.23
C PHE A 99 2.36 -6.85 4.83
N TYR A 100 2.91 -5.65 4.66
CA TYR A 100 4.28 -5.34 5.06
C TYR A 100 4.43 -4.76 6.46
N CYS A 101 3.47 -3.93 6.90
CA CYS A 101 3.60 -3.17 8.14
C CYS A 101 2.49 -3.43 9.14
N ASP A 102 1.56 -4.34 8.84
CA ASP A 102 0.40 -4.72 9.66
C ASP A 102 -0.53 -3.56 10.08
N ILE A 103 -0.30 -2.35 9.54
CA ILE A 103 -1.16 -1.18 9.77
C ILE A 103 -2.40 -1.30 8.90
N GLN A 104 -3.54 -0.92 9.49
CA GLN A 104 -4.82 -0.78 8.82
C GLN A 104 -4.74 0.11 7.57
N VAL A 105 -5.23 -0.38 6.44
CA VAL A 105 -5.38 0.41 5.20
C VAL A 105 -6.74 1.13 5.18
N LEU A 106 -6.79 2.24 4.44
CA LEU A 106 -8.01 3.00 4.21
C LEU A 106 -8.63 2.61 2.86
N LEU A 107 -9.88 2.13 2.89
CA LEU A 107 -10.70 1.86 1.70
C LEU A 107 -11.13 3.13 0.99
N MET A 108 -11.53 4.14 1.77
CA MET A 108 -11.98 5.46 1.36
C MET A 108 -11.05 6.52 1.94
N TYR A 109 -10.74 7.56 1.16
CA TYR A 109 -9.76 8.58 1.54
C TYR A 109 -9.94 9.85 0.73
N GLU A 110 -9.84 11.01 1.38
CA GLU A 110 -10.06 12.32 0.75
C GLU A 110 -8.90 12.73 -0.17
N TYR A 111 -7.66 12.48 0.24
CA TYR A 111 -6.50 13.06 -0.40
C TYR A 111 -5.85 12.12 -1.41
N VAL A 112 -5.46 12.67 -2.56
CA VAL A 112 -4.62 11.96 -3.52
C VAL A 112 -3.30 11.57 -2.84
N ARG A 113 -2.85 10.34 -3.11
CA ARG A 113 -1.66 9.74 -2.48
C ARG A 113 -1.72 9.67 -0.95
N GLU A 114 -2.91 9.55 -0.36
CA GLU A 114 -3.07 9.18 1.05
C GLU A 114 -2.19 7.95 1.40
N PRO A 115 -1.18 8.07 2.29
CA PRO A 115 -0.23 7.01 2.59
C PRO A 115 -0.86 5.69 3.07
N LYS A 116 -1.97 5.77 3.81
CA LYS A 116 -2.68 4.59 4.31
C LYS A 116 -3.65 3.97 3.30
N GLN A 117 -3.89 4.60 2.13
CA GLN A 117 -4.81 4.04 1.17
C GLN A 117 -4.39 2.62 0.75
N TRP A 118 -5.36 1.75 0.56
CA TRP A 118 -5.11 0.40 0.08
C TRP A 118 -4.62 0.39 -1.37
N THR A 119 -3.80 -0.59 -1.69
CA THR A 119 -3.32 -0.89 -3.05
C THR A 119 -3.27 -2.40 -3.25
N LEU A 120 -3.45 -2.85 -4.49
CA LEU A 120 -3.05 -4.20 -4.92
C LEU A 120 -1.59 -4.12 -5.33
N GLU A 121 -0.72 -4.73 -4.54
CA GLU A 121 0.72 -4.73 -4.80
C GLU A 121 1.17 -6.08 -5.34
N ARG A 122 1.90 -6.05 -6.45
CA ARG A 122 2.49 -7.23 -7.09
C ARG A 122 3.65 -7.77 -6.25
N LEU A 123 3.59 -9.02 -5.84
CA LEU A 123 4.68 -9.69 -5.12
C LEU A 123 5.90 -9.83 -6.04
N ASN A 124 5.68 -10.34 -7.25
CA ASN A 124 6.65 -10.44 -8.31
C ASN A 124 6.29 -9.47 -9.45
N ASN A 125 7.24 -8.58 -9.78
CA ASN A 125 7.04 -7.54 -10.78
C ASN A 125 7.05 -8.05 -12.24
N ASN A 126 7.42 -9.31 -12.45
CA ASN A 126 7.43 -9.98 -13.76
C ASN A 126 6.07 -10.61 -14.12
N TYR A 127 5.08 -10.53 -13.22
CA TYR A 127 3.72 -10.99 -13.46
C TYR A 127 2.72 -9.86 -13.19
N GLY A 128 1.55 -9.92 -13.81
CA GLY A 128 0.47 -8.95 -13.63
C GLY A 128 -0.25 -9.08 -12.28
N HIS A 129 -1.35 -8.36 -12.15
CA HIS A 129 -2.21 -8.39 -10.97
C HIS A 129 -3.15 -9.61 -11.01
N THR A 130 -2.63 -10.77 -10.60
CA THR A 130 -3.43 -11.99 -10.39
C THR A 130 -3.79 -12.18 -8.91
N ILE A 131 -4.68 -13.12 -8.61
CA ILE A 131 -5.06 -13.46 -7.24
C ILE A 131 -3.84 -13.94 -6.45
N GLU A 132 -2.94 -14.71 -7.06
CA GLU A 132 -1.77 -15.31 -6.43
C GLU A 132 -0.59 -14.34 -6.33
N ASN A 133 -0.46 -13.43 -7.31
CA ASN A 133 0.66 -12.48 -7.36
C ASN A 133 0.37 -11.14 -6.66
N THR A 134 -0.78 -10.98 -6.00
CA THR A 134 -1.13 -9.71 -5.34
C THR A 134 -1.42 -9.82 -3.85
N VAL A 135 -1.01 -8.79 -3.13
CA VAL A 135 -1.33 -8.58 -1.71
C VAL A 135 -1.91 -7.19 -1.47
N ILE A 136 -2.66 -7.04 -0.38
CA ILE A 136 -3.12 -5.73 0.09
C ILE A 136 -1.96 -5.03 0.79
N ALA A 137 -1.61 -3.84 0.32
CA ALA A 137 -0.56 -3.02 0.93
C ALA A 137 -1.00 -1.56 1.00
N CYS A 138 -0.55 -0.84 2.04
CA CYS A 138 -0.69 0.61 2.08
C CYS A 138 0.20 1.26 1.01
N LEU A 139 -0.24 2.37 0.44
CA LEU A 139 0.52 3.09 -0.59
C LEU A 139 1.94 3.45 -0.12
N SER A 140 2.11 3.82 1.15
CA SER A 140 3.42 4.11 1.73
C SER A 140 4.41 2.95 1.58
N CYS A 141 3.95 1.72 1.83
CA CYS A 141 4.79 0.53 1.67
C CYS A 141 5.06 0.21 0.21
N ASN A 142 4.04 0.26 -0.65
CA ASN A 142 4.17 -0.01 -2.08
C ASN A 142 5.21 0.92 -2.75
N LEU A 143 5.13 2.22 -2.47
CA LEU A 143 6.09 3.21 -3.01
C LEU A 143 7.51 3.05 -2.45
N ARG A 144 7.66 2.50 -1.24
CA ARG A 144 8.96 2.27 -0.60
C ARG A 144 9.61 0.97 -1.05
N ARG A 145 8.85 -0.11 -1.20
CA ARG A 145 9.37 -1.39 -1.70
C ARG A 145 9.92 -1.23 -3.11
N ARG A 146 9.19 -0.56 -4.00
CA ARG A 146 9.55 -0.39 -5.41
C ARG A 146 9.85 -1.74 -6.08
N THR A 147 11.11 -2.01 -6.38
CA THR A 147 11.61 -3.23 -7.01
C THR A 147 12.26 -4.21 -6.03
N MET A 148 12.31 -3.86 -4.74
CA MET A 148 12.84 -4.76 -3.71
C MET A 148 11.99 -6.03 -3.64
N HIS A 149 12.66 -7.17 -3.51
CA HIS A 149 11.99 -8.44 -3.27
C HIS A 149 11.10 -8.34 -2.02
N PHE A 150 9.87 -8.85 -2.11
CA PHE A 150 8.86 -8.64 -1.06
C PHE A 150 9.32 -9.17 0.30
N ASP A 151 9.96 -10.35 0.35
CA ASP A 151 10.50 -10.93 1.59
C ASP A 151 11.53 -10.04 2.28
N ARG A 152 12.47 -9.49 1.51
CA ARG A 152 13.53 -8.61 2.06
C ARG A 152 12.91 -7.36 2.67
N TYR A 153 11.91 -6.80 2.00
CA TYR A 153 11.21 -5.62 2.50
C TYR A 153 10.37 -5.94 3.74
N LEU A 154 9.68 -7.08 3.76
CA LEU A 154 8.91 -7.57 4.91
C LEU A 154 9.79 -7.76 6.14
N GLN A 155 10.94 -8.43 6.01
CA GLN A 155 11.91 -8.61 7.09
C GLN A 155 12.40 -7.27 7.63
N THR A 156 12.69 -6.31 6.75
CA THR A 156 13.11 -4.96 7.15
C THR A 156 12.03 -4.26 7.98
N LYS A 157 10.76 -4.41 7.60
CA LYS A 157 9.64 -3.84 8.36
C LYS A 157 9.46 -4.49 9.72
N GLN A 158 9.54 -5.81 9.81
CA GLN A 158 9.46 -6.51 11.08
C GLN A 158 10.57 -6.08 12.04
N MET A 159 11.79 -5.89 11.56
CA MET A 159 12.91 -5.40 12.38
C MET A 159 12.70 -3.97 12.91
N THR A 160 11.99 -3.09 12.19
CA THR A 160 11.71 -1.73 12.68
C THR A 160 10.78 -1.69 13.89
N HIS A 161 10.09 -2.78 14.21
CA HIS A 161 9.23 -2.90 15.39
C HIS A 161 9.95 -3.46 16.63
N ILE A 162 11.26 -3.71 16.56
CA ILE A 162 12.06 -4.19 17.69
C ILE A 162 12.54 -2.99 18.52
N ILE A 163 11.97 -2.82 19.71
CA ILE A 163 12.41 -1.82 20.71
C ILE A 163 13.53 -2.47 21.52
N LYS A 164 14.70 -1.82 21.60
CA LYS A 164 15.74 -2.23 22.54
C LYS A 164 15.22 -1.99 23.96
N LYS A 165 15.20 -3.04 24.80
CA LYS A 165 15.04 -2.84 26.24
C LYS A 165 16.32 -2.21 26.76
N ASP A 166 16.21 -1.04 27.38
CA ASP A 166 17.31 -0.49 28.16
C ASP A 166 17.46 -1.34 29.43
N GLU A 167 18.52 -2.13 29.49
CA GLU A 167 18.97 -2.75 30.73
C GLU A 167 19.64 -1.67 31.58
N HIS A 168 18.85 -0.97 32.39
CA HIS A 168 19.37 -0.25 33.55
C HIS A 168 19.15 -1.16 34.77
N LEU A 169 20.21 -1.88 35.12
CA LEU A 169 20.44 -2.47 36.45
C LEU A 169 21.49 -1.63 37.16
#